data_AF-A0A945PUR5-F1
#
_entry.id   AF-A0A945PUR5-F1
#
_cell.length_a   1.000
_cell.length_b   1.000
_cell.length_c   1.000
_cell.angle_alpha   90.00
_cell.angle_beta   90.00
_cell.angle_gamma   90.00
#
_symmetry.space_group_name_H-M   'P 1'
#
loop_
_entity.id
_entity.type
_entity.pdbx_description
1 polymer ?
#
loop_
_entity_poly.entity_id
_entity_poly.type
_entity_poly.pdbx_seq_one_letter_code
_entity_poly.pdbx_strand_id
1 'polypeptide(L)'
;MSETAERETAVSRLVSELKAIGGLKGRDIANILGVSPPTVTRWSKGESGPTIEKQTVMAELRWVAARLADFYEPDEVRLWLQSPHPQLDGSRPYDYINEGRTKDVLEIIERLDSGVYL
;
A
#
# COMPACT_ATOMS: atom_id res chain seq x y z
N MET A 1 31.54 -10.14 -17.06
CA MET A 1 30.86 -9.19 -16.15
C MET A 1 29.43 -9.66 -16.07
N SER A 2 29.11 -10.47 -15.06
CA SER A 2 27.82 -11.17 -15.02
C SER A 2 26.72 -10.22 -14.58
N GLU A 3 25.78 -10.04 -15.50
CA GLU A 3 24.46 -9.45 -15.34
C GLU A 3 23.68 -10.26 -14.30
N THR A 4 23.56 -9.72 -13.09
CA THR A 4 22.64 -10.24 -12.08
C THR A 4 21.24 -9.97 -12.61
N ALA A 5 20.62 -10.95 -13.27
CA ALA A 5 19.18 -10.93 -13.46
C ALA A 5 18.55 -10.85 -12.07
N GLU A 6 18.02 -9.67 -11.71
CA GLU A 6 17.25 -9.45 -10.49
C GLU A 6 16.18 -10.54 -10.44
N ARG A 7 16.30 -11.51 -9.53
CA ARG A 7 15.25 -12.52 -9.35
C ARG A 7 14.05 -11.79 -8.78
N GLU A 8 12.98 -11.73 -9.55
CA GLU A 8 11.72 -11.19 -9.11
C GLU A 8 11.17 -12.01 -7.93
N THR A 9 11.31 -11.44 -6.73
CA THR A 9 10.79 -12.02 -5.49
C THR A 9 9.31 -11.66 -5.31
N ALA A 10 8.60 -12.38 -4.45
CA ALA A 10 7.22 -12.00 -4.08
C ALA A 10 7.16 -10.58 -3.49
N VAL A 11 8.20 -10.19 -2.74
CA VAL A 11 8.31 -8.86 -2.13
C VAL A 11 8.53 -7.79 -3.20
N SER A 12 9.43 -8.01 -4.16
CA SER A 12 9.66 -7.03 -5.24
C SER A 12 8.41 -6.85 -6.10
N ARG A 13 7.67 -7.93 -6.37
CA ARG A 13 6.34 -7.86 -7.00
C ARG A 13 5.36 -7.03 -6.20
N LEU A 14 5.26 -7.28 -4.89
CA LEU A 14 4.36 -6.54 -4.02
C LEU A 14 4.69 -5.04 -3.98
N VAL A 15 5.98 -4.67 -3.96
CA VAL A 15 6.40 -3.26 -4.06
C VAL A 15 6.01 -2.66 -5.42
N SER A 16 6.19 -3.40 -6.51
CA SER A 16 5.81 -2.95 -7.85
C SER A 16 4.30 -2.78 -8.00
N GLU A 17 3.51 -3.69 -7.45
CA GLU A 17 2.05 -3.59 -7.44
C GLU A 17 1.60 -2.37 -6.63
N LEU A 18 2.11 -2.17 -5.41
CA LEU A 18 1.79 -0.98 -4.60
C LEU A 18 2.08 0.35 -5.33
N LYS A 19 3.13 0.38 -6.15
CA LYS A 19 3.42 1.54 -7.02
C LYS A 19 2.42 1.67 -8.17
N ALA A 20 2.08 0.56 -8.82
CA ALA A 20 1.24 0.55 -10.01
C ALA A 20 -0.23 0.83 -9.70
N ILE A 21 -0.84 0.09 -8.76
CA ILE A 21 -2.26 0.22 -8.42
C ILE A 21 -2.52 1.33 -7.40
N GLY A 22 -1.58 1.56 -6.47
CA GLY A 22 -1.77 2.52 -5.39
C GLY A 22 -1.12 3.88 -5.64
N GLY A 23 -0.45 4.07 -6.79
CA GLY A 23 0.35 5.27 -7.10
C GLY A 23 1.51 5.52 -6.14
N LEU A 24 1.76 4.62 -5.18
CA LEU A 24 2.65 4.88 -4.05
C LEU A 24 4.08 5.03 -4.51
N LYS A 25 4.75 6.10 -4.08
CA LYS A 25 6.17 6.30 -4.35
C LYS A 25 6.98 5.53 -3.31
N GLY A 26 8.24 5.24 -3.61
CA GLY A 26 9.12 4.55 -2.67
C GLY A 26 9.23 5.24 -1.30
N ARG A 27 9.11 6.58 -1.28
CA ARG A 27 9.05 7.37 -0.03
C ARG A 27 7.74 7.17 0.74
N ASP A 28 6.61 6.99 0.06
CA ASP A 28 5.33 6.72 0.72
C ASP A 28 5.36 5.35 1.39
N ILE A 29 5.80 4.33 0.66
CA ILE A 29 5.97 2.96 1.18
C ILE A 29 6.92 2.95 2.38
N ALA A 30 8.03 3.70 2.30
CA ALA A 30 8.98 3.84 3.39
C ALA A 30 8.34 4.47 4.65
N ASN A 31 7.59 5.55 4.47
CA ASN A 31 6.91 6.25 5.55
C ASN A 31 5.82 5.39 6.19
N ILE A 32 4.99 4.71 5.39
CA ILE A 32 3.92 3.84 5.88
C ILE A 32 4.51 2.69 6.71
N LEU A 33 5.57 2.04 6.21
CA LEU A 33 6.16 0.87 6.87
C LEU A 33 7.18 1.21 7.98
N GLY A 34 7.45 2.49 8.22
CA GLY A 34 8.43 2.94 9.20
C GLY A 34 9.85 2.48 8.89
N VAL A 35 10.27 2.52 7.61
CA VAL A 35 11.61 2.15 7.15
C VAL A 35 12.25 3.25 6.31
N SER A 36 13.53 3.09 5.97
CA SER A 36 14.22 4.05 5.11
C SER A 36 13.87 3.85 3.61
N PRO A 37 13.86 4.90 2.77
CA PRO A 37 13.69 4.74 1.32
C PRO A 37 14.73 3.82 0.64
N PRO A 38 16.02 3.81 1.06
CA PRO A 38 16.97 2.80 0.61
C PRO A 38 16.56 1.36 0.93
N THR A 39 15.93 1.11 2.09
CA THR A 39 15.41 -0.23 2.44
C THR A 39 14.36 -0.69 1.43
N VAL A 40 13.40 0.18 1.08
CA VAL A 40 12.38 -0.12 0.06
C VAL A 40 13.01 -0.33 -1.32
N THR A 41 14.06 0.41 -1.64
CA THR A 41 14.81 0.23 -2.90
C THR A 41 15.43 -1.17 -2.97
N ARG A 42 16.09 -1.63 -1.91
CA ARG A 42 16.65 -2.99 -1.84
C ARG A 42 15.57 -4.07 -1.96
N TRP A 43 14.42 -3.87 -1.32
CA TRP A 43 13.27 -4.77 -1.47
C TRP A 43 12.74 -4.82 -2.91
N SER A 44 12.66 -3.68 -3.60
CA SER A 44 12.22 -3.64 -5.00
C SER A 44 13.17 -4.36 -5.95
N LYS A 45 14.45 -4.50 -5.59
CA LYS A 45 15.48 -5.24 -6.34
C LYS A 45 15.63 -6.70 -5.91
N GLY A 46 14.87 -7.14 -4.90
CA GLY A 46 15.02 -8.48 -4.32
C GLY A 46 16.32 -8.70 -3.54
N GLU A 47 17.05 -7.63 -3.19
CA GLU A 47 18.33 -7.70 -2.46
C GLU A 47 18.16 -7.95 -0.96
N SER A 48 16.97 -7.69 -0.41
CA SER A 48 16.57 -8.00 0.96
C SER A 48 15.05 -8.12 1.06
N GLY A 49 14.54 -8.50 2.24
CA GLY A 49 13.10 -8.60 2.49
C GLY A 49 12.64 -7.92 3.79
N PRO A 50 11.37 -7.50 3.88
CA PRO A 50 10.73 -7.04 5.09
C PRO A 50 10.56 -8.16 6.14
N THR A 51 10.37 -7.77 7.41
CA THR A 51 9.93 -8.68 8.48
C THR A 51 8.52 -9.20 8.21
N ILE A 52 8.09 -10.24 8.90
CA ILE A 52 6.74 -10.83 8.72
C ILE A 52 5.66 -9.78 8.98
N GLU A 53 5.81 -8.95 10.01
CA GLU A 53 4.85 -7.90 10.35
C GLU A 53 4.72 -6.89 9.21
N LYS A 54 5.84 -6.48 8.61
CA LYS A 54 5.84 -5.56 7.46
C LYS A 54 5.29 -6.22 6.20
N GLN A 55 5.50 -7.52 6.00
CA GLN A 55 4.87 -8.25 4.91
C GLN A 55 3.34 -8.25 5.04
N THR A 56 2.82 -8.47 6.25
CA THR A 56 1.38 -8.38 6.53
C THR A 56 0.84 -7.00 6.18
N VAL A 57 1.46 -5.93 6.69
CA VAL A 57 1.04 -4.55 6.38
C VAL A 57 1.11 -4.26 4.89
N MET A 58 2.15 -4.71 4.18
CA MET A 58 2.25 -4.54 2.73
C MET A 58 1.13 -5.27 1.98
N ALA A 59 0.76 -6.48 2.42
CA ALA A 59 -0.32 -7.25 1.81
C ALA A 59 -1.69 -6.60 2.05
N GLU A 60 -1.93 -6.09 3.26
CA GLU A 60 -3.15 -5.36 3.61
C GLU A 60 -3.26 -4.04 2.85
N LEU A 61 -2.17 -3.27 2.78
CA LEU A 61 -2.11 -2.05 1.99
C LEU A 61 -2.40 -2.31 0.51
N ARG A 62 -1.89 -3.41 -0.04
CA ARG A 62 -2.15 -3.83 -1.42
C ARG A 62 -3.61 -4.22 -1.62
N TRP A 63 -4.24 -4.89 -0.65
CA TRP A 63 -5.67 -5.20 -0.70
C TRP A 63 -6.54 -3.94 -0.73
N VAL A 64 -6.27 -3.00 0.18
CA VAL A 64 -6.97 -1.72 0.22
C VAL A 64 -6.77 -0.93 -1.08
N ALA A 65 -5.52 -0.83 -1.56
CA ALA A 65 -5.22 -0.14 -2.82
C ALA A 65 -5.95 -0.77 -4.02
N ALA A 66 -6.01 -2.11 -4.07
CA ALA A 66 -6.70 -2.81 -5.15
C ALA A 66 -8.22 -2.51 -5.13
N ARG A 67 -8.83 -2.47 -3.95
CA ARG A 67 -10.25 -2.12 -3.82
C ARG A 67 -10.53 -0.67 -4.21
N LEU A 68 -9.66 0.26 -3.83
CA LEU A 68 -9.80 1.66 -4.23
C LEU A 68 -9.60 1.86 -5.73
N ALA A 69 -8.75 1.05 -6.37
CA ALA A 69 -8.49 1.12 -7.80
C ALA A 69 -9.71 0.73 -8.67
N ASP A 70 -10.75 0.13 -8.08
CA ASP A 70 -12.03 -0.07 -8.75
C ASP A 70 -12.78 1.27 -9.01
N PHE A 71 -12.42 2.33 -8.28
CA PHE A 71 -13.14 3.62 -8.28
C PHE A 71 -12.25 4.81 -8.65
N TYR A 72 -10.95 4.70 -8.41
CA TYR A 72 -10.02 5.82 -8.44
C TYR A 72 -8.76 5.50 -9.25
N GLU A 73 -8.21 6.52 -9.90
CA GLU A 73 -6.91 6.39 -10.56
C GLU A 73 -5.77 6.26 -9.52
N PRO A 74 -4.61 5.68 -9.88
CA PRO A 74 -3.55 5.40 -8.91
C PRO A 74 -3.09 6.60 -8.06
N ASP A 75 -3.02 7.80 -8.65
CA ASP A 75 -2.64 9.02 -7.92
C ASP A 75 -3.73 9.48 -6.92
N GLU A 76 -5.00 9.19 -7.21
CA GLU A 76 -6.13 9.42 -6.31
C GLU A 76 -6.17 8.39 -5.18
N VAL A 77 -5.87 7.11 -5.48
CA VAL A 77 -5.68 6.06 -4.46
C VAL A 77 -4.59 6.47 -3.47
N ARG A 78 -3.45 6.94 -3.98
CA ARG A 78 -2.36 7.48 -3.16
C ARG A 78 -2.84 8.61 -2.26
N LEU A 79 -3.55 9.59 -2.82
CA LEU A 79 -4.06 10.73 -2.07
C LEU A 79 -5.03 10.28 -0.97
N TRP A 80 -5.95 9.38 -1.29
CA TRP A 80 -6.94 8.86 -0.36
C TRP A 80 -6.27 8.17 0.84
N LEU A 81 -5.31 7.28 0.59
CA LEU A 81 -4.58 6.56 1.63
C LEU A 81 -3.83 7.49 2.59
N GLN A 82 -3.34 8.64 2.10
CA GLN A 82 -2.50 9.58 2.83
C GLN A 82 -3.26 10.78 3.42
N SER A 83 -4.55 10.91 3.14
CA SER A 83 -5.37 12.04 3.59
C SER A 83 -6.11 11.72 4.89
N PRO A 84 -6.21 12.66 5.84
CA PRO A 84 -7.15 12.59 6.95
C PRO A 84 -8.56 12.22 6.47
N HIS A 85 -9.16 11.18 7.05
CA HIS A 85 -10.49 10.73 6.64
C HIS A 85 -11.53 11.01 7.74
N PRO A 86 -12.66 11.69 7.43
CA PRO A 86 -13.67 12.05 8.45
C PRO A 86 -14.27 10.85 9.19
N GLN A 87 -14.44 9.71 8.51
CA GLN A 87 -14.95 8.47 9.12
C GLN A 87 -13.89 7.68 9.92
N LEU A 88 -12.65 8.16 9.97
CA LEU A 88 -11.55 7.60 10.76
C LEU A 88 -11.07 8.59 11.83
N ASP A 89 -11.96 9.46 12.31
CA ASP A 89 -11.67 10.51 13.31
C ASP A 89 -10.54 11.47 12.89
N GLY A 90 -10.38 11.69 11.58
CA GLY A 90 -9.34 12.55 11.03
C GLY A 90 -7.95 11.89 10.92
N SER A 91 -7.83 10.61 11.27
CA SER A 91 -6.62 9.84 10.98
C SER A 91 -6.54 9.46 9.50
N ARG A 92 -5.34 9.12 9.02
CA ARG A 92 -5.15 8.66 7.65
C ARG A 92 -5.45 7.16 7.55
N PRO A 93 -6.02 6.68 6.44
CA PRO A 93 -6.30 5.26 6.25
C PRO A 93 -5.09 4.33 6.48
N TYR A 94 -3.89 4.73 6.04
CA TYR A 94 -2.72 3.88 6.25
C TYR A 94 -2.31 3.76 7.74
N ASP A 95 -2.64 4.74 8.59
CA ASP A 95 -2.37 4.65 10.02
C ASP A 95 -3.20 3.52 10.64
N TYR A 96 -4.47 3.39 10.24
CA TYR A 96 -5.34 2.28 10.66
C TYR A 96 -4.84 0.92 10.16
N ILE A 97 -4.33 0.84 8.93
CA ILE A 97 -3.73 -0.39 8.39
C ILE A 97 -2.53 -0.80 9.25
N ASN A 98 -1.66 0.15 9.60
CA ASN A 98 -0.51 -0.12 10.48
C ASN A 98 -0.92 -0.61 11.88
N GLU A 99 -2.09 -0.19 12.37
CA GLU A 99 -2.65 -0.61 13.65
C GLU A 99 -3.40 -1.95 13.59
N GLY A 100 -3.42 -2.63 12.44
CA GLY A 100 -4.17 -3.89 12.25
C GLY A 100 -5.68 -3.67 12.16
N ARG A 101 -6.13 -2.45 11.90
CA ARG A 101 -7.53 -2.04 11.78
C ARG A 101 -7.98 -1.90 10.32
N THR A 102 -7.38 -2.67 9.43
CA THR A 102 -7.65 -2.67 7.98
C THR A 102 -9.13 -2.89 7.64
N LYS A 103 -9.85 -3.66 8.47
CA LYS A 103 -11.30 -3.88 8.32
C LYS A 103 -12.11 -2.58 8.35
N ASP A 104 -11.76 -1.64 9.24
CA ASP A 104 -12.46 -0.37 9.39
C ASP A 104 -12.31 0.49 8.12
N VAL A 105 -11.13 0.44 7.50
CA VAL A 105 -10.83 1.12 6.23
C VAL A 105 -11.65 0.51 5.08
N LEU A 106 -11.72 -0.81 5.00
CA LEU A 106 -12.50 -1.50 3.96
C LEU A 106 -14.00 -1.27 4.09
N GLU A 107 -14.54 -1.22 5.30
CA GLU A 107 -15.96 -0.91 5.53
C GLU A 107 -16.36 0.48 5.00
N ILE A 108 -15.44 1.43 4.98
CA ILE A 108 -15.66 2.73 4.34
C ILE A 108 -15.72 2.56 2.82
N ILE A 109 -14.80 1.78 2.24
CA ILE A 109 -14.73 1.57 0.79
C ILE A 109 -15.97 0.83 0.28
N GLU A 110 -16.46 -0.19 0.99
CA GLU A 110 -17.68 -0.92 0.62
C GLU A 110 -18.92 -0.01 0.61
N ARG A 111 -18.96 1.04 1.44
CA ARG A 111 -20.05 2.01 1.42
C ARG A 111 -20.03 2.87 0.15
N LEU A 112 -18.85 3.17 -0.41
CA LEU A 112 -18.74 3.85 -1.70
C LEU A 112 -19.38 3.01 -2.80
N ASP A 113 -19.11 1.70 -2.80
CA ASP A 113 -19.70 0.76 -3.77
C ASP A 113 -21.23 0.74 -3.69
N SER A 114 -21.77 0.65 -2.46
CA SER A 114 -23.23 0.67 -2.25
C SER A 114 -23.90 1.98 -2.67
N GLY A 115 -23.18 3.10 -2.68
CA GLY A 115 -23.68 4.40 -3.12
C GLY A 115 -23.59 4.62 -4.64
N VAL A 116 -22.74 3.86 -5.34
CA VAL A 116 -22.60 3.90 -6.81
C VAL A 116 -23.69 3.07 -7.49
N TYR A 117 -24.21 2.02 -6.82
CA TYR A 117 -25.22 1.11 -7.37
C TYR A 117 -26.68 1.42 -6.97
N LEU A 118 -26.95 2.56 -6.33
CA LEU A 118 -28.31 3.05 -6.00
C LEU A 118 -28.72 4.20 -6.93
#